data_AF-A0A6P0JTF3-F1
#
_entry.id   AF-A0A6P0JTF3-F1
#
_cell.length_a   1.000
_cell.length_b   1.000
_cell.length_c   1.000
_cell.angle_alpha   90.00
_cell.angle_beta   90.00
_cell.angle_gamma   90.00
#
_symmetry.space_group_name_H-M   'P 1'
#
loop_
_entity.id
_entity.type
_entity.pdbx_description
1 polymer ?
#
loop_
_entity_poly.entity_id
_entity_poly.type
_entity_poly.pdbx_seq_one_letter_code
_entity_poly.pdbx_strand_id
1 'polypeptide(L)' 'MQQRPIILVTGPASSGKSEWAEKLATQQSLPVSYVATAQPVEDDAEWMAKIAKHAQRRPQEWETLR' A
#
# COMPACT_ATOMS: atom_id res chain seq x y z
N MET A 1 -26.28 12.11 0.68
CA MET A 1 -24.97 11.45 0.82
C MET A 1 -23.96 12.24 0.00
N GLN A 2 -22.87 12.75 0.58
CA GLN A 2 -21.79 13.34 -0.22
C GLN A 2 -21.06 12.20 -0.95
N GLN A 3 -20.92 12.31 -2.27
CA GLN A 3 -20.11 11.36 -3.04
C GLN A 3 -18.64 11.61 -2.74
N ARG A 4 -17.94 10.58 -2.25
CA ARG A 4 -16.48 10.61 -2.13
C ARG A 4 -15.87 10.15 -3.46
N PRO A 5 -14.91 10.89 -4.03
CA PRO A 5 -14.26 10.49 -5.28
C PRO A 5 -13.46 9.20 -5.08
N ILE A 6 -13.48 8.33 -6.09
CA ILE A 6 -12.62 7.14 -6.16
C ILE A 6 -11.41 7.50 -7.02
N ILE A 7 -10.21 7.24 -6.50
CA ILE A 7 -8.94 7.50 -7.19
C ILE A 7 -8.34 6.16 -7.61
N LEU A 8 -8.11 5.98 -8.92
CA LEU A 8 -7.42 4.82 -9.47
C LEU A 8 -5.96 5.16 -9.77
N VAL A 9 -5.03 4.43 -9.16
CA VAL A 9 -3.58 4.55 -9.41
C VAL A 9 -3.10 3.34 -10.19
N THR A 10 -2.57 3.54 -11.39
CA THR A 10 -2.20 2.45 -12.33
C THR A 10 -0.82 2.67 -12.96
N GLY A 11 -0.27 1.63 -13.59
CA GLY A 11 1.07 1.61 -14.19
C GLY A 11 1.80 0.25 -14.13
N PRO A 12 2.92 0.09 -14.86
CA PRO A 12 3.66 -1.19 -15.00
C PRO A 12 4.15 -1.77 -13.67
N ALA A 13 4.47 -3.06 -13.59
CA ALA A 13 5.05 -3.66 -12.37
C ALA A 13 6.26 -2.86 -11.87
N SER A 14 6.36 -2.69 -10.54
CA SER A 14 7.46 -1.95 -9.88
C SER A 14 7.61 -0.45 -10.26
N SER A 15 6.62 0.16 -10.90
CA SER A 15 6.63 1.60 -11.27
C SER A 15 6.37 2.61 -10.12
N GLY A 16 6.33 2.17 -8.85
CA GLY A 16 6.10 3.07 -7.71
C GLY A 16 4.64 3.45 -7.40
N LYS A 17 3.64 2.81 -8.01
CA LYS A 17 2.20 3.11 -7.77
C LYS A 17 1.81 3.11 -6.29
N SER A 18 2.20 2.05 -5.56
CA SER A 18 1.86 1.90 -4.15
C SER A 18 2.47 3.04 -3.33
N GLU A 19 3.71 3.42 -3.64
CA GLU A 19 4.38 4.54 -2.98
C GLU A 19 3.68 5.88 -3.23
N TRP A 20 3.23 6.12 -4.46
CA TRP A 20 2.47 7.31 -4.78
C TRP A 20 1.12 7.35 -4.05
N ALA A 21 0.40 6.21 -4.02
CA ALA A 21 -0.87 6.08 -3.31
C ALA A 21 -0.70 6.26 -1.79
N GLU A 22 0.37 5.71 -1.22
CA GLU A 22 0.74 5.87 0.19
C GLU A 22 1.01 7.35 0.51
N LYS A 23 1.81 8.03 -0.32
CA LYS A 23 2.08 9.47 -0.17
C LYS A 23 0.81 10.31 -0.22
N LEU A 24 -0.11 10.00 -1.14
CA LEU A 24 -1.38 10.69 -1.24
C LEU A 24 -2.23 10.46 0.03
N ALA A 25 -2.26 9.23 0.57
CA ALA A 25 -2.99 8.91 1.78
C ALA A 25 -2.43 9.66 3.00
N THR A 26 -1.10 9.70 3.16
CA THR A 26 -0.45 10.45 4.26
C THR A 26 -0.81 11.94 4.26
N GLN A 27 -0.99 12.54 3.08
CA GLN A 27 -1.34 13.97 2.96
C GLN A 27 -2.75 14.31 3.45
N GLN A 28 -3.66 13.35 3.53
CA GLN A 28 -5.06 13.60 3.89
C GLN A 28 -5.28 13.82 5.39
N SER A 29 -4.29 13.50 6.26
CA SER A 29 -4.43 13.59 7.73
C SER A 29 -5.67 12.88 8.28
N LEU A 30 -6.15 11.85 7.59
CA LEU A 30 -7.27 11.00 7.98
C LEU A 30 -6.75 9.63 8.42
N PRO A 31 -7.49 8.90 9.28
CA PRO A 31 -7.20 7.49 9.55
C PRO A 31 -7.14 6.69 8.24
N VAL A 32 -6.11 5.85 8.10
CA VAL A 32 -5.87 5.04 6.91
C VAL A 32 -5.99 3.56 7.27
N SER A 33 -6.88 2.85 6.58
CA SER A 33 -6.89 1.38 6.54
C SER A 33 -6.23 0.92 5.24
N TYR A 34 -5.17 0.14 5.36
CA TYR A 34 -4.37 -0.39 4.25
C TYR A 34 -4.70 -1.86 4.03
N VAL A 35 -5.21 -2.22 2.85
CA VAL A 35 -5.48 -3.61 2.48
C VAL A 35 -4.27 -4.18 1.73
N ALA A 36 -3.54 -5.09 2.37
CA ALA A 36 -2.35 -5.72 1.81
C ALA A 36 -2.69 -7.07 1.20
N THR A 37 -2.91 -7.10 -0.12
CA THR A 37 -3.35 -8.31 -0.86
C THR A 37 -2.22 -9.28 -1.22
N ALA A 38 -0.97 -8.93 -0.95
CA ALA A 38 0.20 -9.74 -1.29
C ALA A 38 0.32 -10.93 -0.32
N GLN A 39 0.26 -12.15 -0.86
CA GLN A 39 0.49 -13.37 -0.10
C GLN A 39 1.98 -13.73 -0.11
N PRO A 40 2.58 -14.11 1.04
CA PRO A 40 3.96 -14.57 1.11
C PRO A 40 4.13 -15.88 0.33
N VAL A 41 5.29 -16.05 -0.30
CA VAL A 41 5.68 -17.26 -1.02
C VAL A 41 7.06 -17.67 -0.49
N GLU A 42 7.13 -18.82 0.17
CA GLU A 42 8.32 -19.23 0.95
C GLU A 42 9.59 -19.37 0.08
N ASP A 43 9.44 -19.87 -1.15
CA ASP A 43 10.54 -20.12 -2.07
C ASP A 43 10.91 -18.91 -2.95
N ASP A 44 10.28 -17.75 -2.74
CA ASP A 44 10.56 -16.52 -3.50
C ASP A 44 11.11 -15.41 -2.58
N ALA A 45 12.43 -15.43 -2.40
CA ALA A 45 13.12 -14.47 -1.55
C ALA A 45 12.99 -13.01 -2.04
N GLU A 46 12.93 -12.79 -3.36
CA GLU A 46 12.77 -11.43 -3.93
C GLU A 46 11.37 -10.89 -3.61
N TRP A 47 10.35 -11.73 -3.78
CA TRP A 47 8.97 -11.39 -3.44
C TRP A 47 8.79 -11.13 -1.94
N MET A 48 9.37 -11.97 -1.09
CA MET A 48 9.34 -11.78 0.36
C MET A 48 10.04 -10.48 0.77
N ALA A 49 11.18 -10.15 0.18
CA ALA A 49 11.86 -8.88 0.41
C ALA A 49 11.03 -7.67 -0.04
N LYS A 50 10.30 -7.79 -1.16
CA LYS A 50 9.38 -6.76 -1.65
C LYS A 50 8.20 -6.54 -0.72
N ILE A 51 7.58 -7.60 -0.20
CA ILE A 51 6.54 -7.51 0.82
C ILE A 51 7.08 -6.84 2.08
N ALA A 52 8.26 -7.25 2.56
CA ALA A 52 8.88 -6.66 3.74
C ALA A 52 9.17 -5.16 3.56
N LYS A 53 9.70 -4.76 2.40
CA LYS A 53 9.94 -3.35 2.06
C LYS A 53 8.63 -2.53 2.06
N HIS A 54 7.56 -3.08 1.47
CA HIS A 54 6.25 -2.43 1.52
C HIS A 54 5.74 -2.34 2.97
N ALA A 55 5.96 -3.38 3.77
CA ALA A 55 5.53 -3.39 5.16
C ALA A 55 6.24 -2.32 6.00
N GLN A 56 7.55 -2.16 5.82
CA GLN A 56 8.37 -1.18 6.55
C GLN A 56 8.07 0.27 6.17
N ARG A 57 7.58 0.52 4.95
CA ARG A 57 7.27 1.88 4.48
C ARG A 57 5.96 2.44 5.05
N ARG A 58 5.05 1.57 5.51
CA ARG A 58 3.76 1.98 6.06
C ARG A 58 3.96 2.62 7.44
N PRO A 59 3.34 3.79 7.70
CA PRO A 59 3.30 4.37 9.04
C PRO A 59 2.68 3.41 10.06
N GLN A 60 3.18 3.43 11.30
CA GLN A 60 2.76 2.51 12.35
C GLN A 60 1.31 2.77 12.81
N GLU A 61 0.84 4.00 12.64
CA GLU A 61 -0.52 4.43 12.96
C GLU A 61 -1.57 3.93 11.96
N TRP A 62 -1.16 3.35 10.82
CA TRP A 62 -2.09 2.79 9.85
C TRP A 62 -2.56 1.40 10.27
N GLU A 63 -3.87 1.18 10.16
CA GLU A 63 -4.43 -0.16 10.30
C GLU A 63 -4.11 -0.97 9.04
N THR A 64 -3.34 -2.05 9.17
CA THR A 64 -3.08 -2.96 8.06
C THR A 64 -3.96 -4.18 8.14
N LEU A 65 -4.80 -4.37 7.13
CA LEU A 65 -5.64 -5.55 6.91
C LEU A 65 -4.90 -6.50 5.96
N ARG A 66 -4.76 -7.77 6.35
CA ARG A 66 -4.10 -8.83 5.56
C ARG A 66 -5.11 -9.91 5.20
#